data_AF-A0A920UYH5-F1
#
_entry.id   AF-A0A920UYH5-F1
#
_cell.length_a   1.000
_cell.length_b   1.000
_cell.length_c   1.000
_cell.angle_alpha   90.00
_cell.angle_beta   90.00
_cell.angle_gamma   90.00
#
_symmetry.space_group_name_H-M   'P 1'
#
loop_
_entity.id
_entity.type
_entity.pdbx_description
1 polymer ?
#
loop_
_entity_poly.entity_id
_entity_poly.type
_entity_poly.pdbx_seq_one_letter_code
_entity_poly.pdbx_strand_id
1 'polypeptide(L)' 'MTAIDPITLEIIFNALRSVTDETYAALMKSAYSTNIKERHDHSTAVMDPNGRLGALNQQVHFPSILRR' A
#
# COMPACT_ATOMS: atom_id res chain seq x y z
N MET A 1 -10.54 20.39 18.82
CA MET A 1 -9.83 19.49 17.89
C MET A 1 -8.35 19.65 18.15
N THR A 2 -7.67 18.61 18.61
CA THR A 2 -6.21 18.63 18.79
C THR A 2 -5.56 18.72 17.41
N ALA A 3 -4.79 19.77 17.16
CA ALA A 3 -4.03 19.89 15.93
C ALA A 3 -3.07 18.69 15.84
N ILE A 4 -3.12 17.96 14.73
CA ILE A 4 -2.17 16.89 14.46
C ILE A 4 -0.82 17.55 14.19
N ASP A 5 0.22 17.14 14.92
CA ASP A 5 1.58 17.60 14.66
C ASP A 5 2.03 17.12 13.27
N PRO A 6 2.39 18.03 12.35
CA PRO A 6 2.73 17.67 10.98
C PRO A 6 3.95 16.75 10.88
N ILE A 7 4.89 16.83 11.82
CA ILE A 7 6.06 15.95 11.85
C ILE A 7 5.61 14.52 12.17
N THR A 8 4.80 14.35 13.22
CA THR A 8 4.23 13.06 13.59
C THR A 8 3.40 12.44 12.46
N LEU A 9 2.59 13.26 11.77
CA LEU A 9 1.80 12.81 10.63
C LEU A 9 2.69 12.25 9.52
N GLU A 10 3.74 12.98 9.14
CA GLU A 10 4.65 12.59 8.08
C GLU A 10 5.43 11.31 8.44
N ILE A 11 5.87 11.18 9.70
CA ILE A 11 6.55 9.97 10.19
C ILE A 11 5.62 8.76 10.08
N ILE A 12 4.38 8.87 10.57
CA ILE A 12 3.41 7.78 10.52
C ILE A 12 3.08 7.43 9.07
N PHE A 13 2.86 8.43 8.22
CA PHE A 13 2.53 8.22 6.82
C PHE A 13 3.65 7.48 6.06
N ASN A 14 4.91 7.88 6.27
CA ASN A 14 6.06 7.19 5.68
C ASN A 14 6.24 5.76 6.23
N ALA A 15 6.00 5.55 7.52
CA ALA A 15 6.03 4.21 8.11
C ALA A 15 4.97 3.29 7.48
N LEU A 16 3.74 3.78 7.29
CA LEU A 16 2.67 3.01 6.64
C LEU A 16 3.01 2.70 5.17
N ARG A 17 3.61 3.64 4.44
CA ARG A 17 4.11 3.38 3.08
C ARG A 17 5.21 2.31 3.07
N SER A 18 6.17 2.40 3.99
CA SER A 18 7.23 1.40 4.13
C SER A 18 6.67 0.00 4.38
N VAL A 19 5.63 -0.12 5.21
CA VAL A 19 4.94 -1.40 5.45
C VAL A 19 4.31 -1.95 4.17
N THR A 20 3.67 -1.11 3.34
CA THR A 20 3.13 -1.56 2.06
C THR A 20 4.24 -2.06 1.12
N ASP A 21 5.37 -1.35 1.05
CA ASP A 21 6.49 -1.73 0.17
C ASP A 21 7.12 -3.07 0.59
N GLU A 22 7.36 -3.25 1.88
CA GLU A 22 7.94 -4.49 2.41
C GLU A 22 6.98 -5.67 2.24
N THR A 23 5.69 -5.48 2.53
CA THR A 23 4.66 -6.51 2.34
C THR A 23 4.54 -6.89 0.86
N TYR A 24 4.60 -5.92 -0.03
CA TYR A 24 4.57 -6.14 -1.47
C TYR A 24 5.71 -7.06 -1.92
N ALA A 25 6.93 -6.79 -1.46
CA ALA A 25 8.11 -7.60 -1.75
C ALA A 25 8.05 -8.98 -1.08
N ALA A 26 7.57 -9.06 0.16
CA ALA A 26 7.44 -10.32 0.89
C ALA A 26 6.43 -11.28 0.23
N LEU A 27 5.28 -10.76 -0.23
CA LEU A 27 4.29 -11.52 -0.98
C LEU A 27 4.88 -12.04 -2.30
N MET A 28 5.60 -11.18 -3.04
CA MET A 28 6.24 -11.58 -4.29
C MET A 28 7.26 -12.71 -4.08
N LYS A 29 8.13 -12.58 -3.06
CA LYS A 29 9.18 -13.57 -2.76
C LYS A 29 8.63 -14.91 -2.28
N SER A 30 7.50 -14.92 -1.57
CA SER A 30 6.88 -16.13 -1.03
C SER A 30 5.85 -16.77 -1.97
N ALA A 31 5.44 -16.08 -3.04
CA ALA A 31 4.39 -16.56 -3.93
C ALA A 31 4.84 -17.72 -4.83
N TYR A 32 3.99 -18.73 -4.93
CA TYR A 32 4.08 -19.79 -5.94
C TYR A 32 3.40 -19.42 -7.26
N SER A 33 2.46 -18.46 -7.24
CA SER A 33 1.74 -17.99 -8.43
C SER A 33 2.66 -17.20 -9.35
N THR A 34 2.73 -17.61 -10.62
CA THR A 34 3.46 -16.88 -11.67
C THR A 34 2.89 -15.47 -11.87
N ASN A 35 1.58 -15.27 -11.65
CA ASN A 35 0.98 -13.93 -11.72
C ASN A 35 1.53 -12.97 -10.65
N ILE A 36 1.84 -13.48 -9.47
CA ILE A 36 2.37 -12.66 -8.36
C ILE A 36 3.91 -12.56 -8.46
N LYS A 37 4.57 -13.69 -8.71
CA LYS A 37 6.03 -13.80 -8.70
C LYS A 37 6.70 -13.15 -9.91
N GLU A 38 6.13 -13.33 -11.11
CA GLU A 38 6.72 -12.87 -12.38
C GLU A 38 5.97 -11.69 -12.99
N ARG A 39 4.63 -11.71 -12.95
CA ARG A 39 3.81 -10.63 -13.53
C ARG A 39 3.51 -9.49 -12.57
N HIS A 40 3.81 -9.66 -11.29
CA HIS A 40 3.63 -8.65 -10.24
C HIS A 40 2.20 -8.08 -10.18
N ASP A 41 1.23 -8.94 -10.51
CA ASP A 41 -0.20 -8.64 -10.54
C ASP A 41 -0.80 -8.78 -9.14
N HIS A 42 -0.31 -7.94 -8.23
CA HIS A 42 -0.77 -7.81 -6.86
C HIS A 42 -0.61 -6.38 -6.37
N SER A 43 -1.26 -6.06 -5.27
CA SER A 43 -1.13 -4.78 -4.58
C SER A 43 -1.25 -4.99 -3.08
N THR A 44 -0.76 -4.02 -2.32
CA THR A 44 -0.85 -4.00 -0.86
C THR A 44 -1.32 -2.65 -0.40
N ALA A 45 -2.29 -2.62 0.51
CA ALA A 45 -2.87 -1.39 1.00
C ALA A 45 -3.11 -1.46 2.51
N VAL A 46 -2.94 -0.31 3.17
CA VAL A 46 -3.39 -0.08 4.53
C VAL A 46 -4.69 0.70 4.47
N MET A 47 -5.73 0.21 5.14
CA MET A 47 -7.05 0.82 5.17
C MET A 47 -7.49 1.13 6.60
N ASP A 48 -8.29 2.18 6.75
CA ASP A 48 -9.00 2.45 8.01
C ASP A 48 -10.17 1.45 8.19
N PRO A 49 -10.75 1.35 9.40
CA PRO A 49 -11.90 0.49 9.65
C PRO A 49 -13.16 0.80 8.82
N ASN A 50 -13.22 1.97 8.18
CA ASN A 50 -14.30 2.37 7.28
C ASN A 50 -13.99 2.02 5.81
N GLY A 51 -12.86 1.36 5.53
CA GLY A 51 -12.43 1.00 4.18
C GLY A 51 -11.76 2.13 3.40
N ARG A 52 -11.36 3.23 4.05
CA ARG A 52 -10.63 4.31 3.39
C ARG A 52 -9.16 3.94 3.25
N LEU A 53 -8.60 4.16 2.06
CA LEU A 53 -7.19 3.89 1.77
C LEU A 53 -6.29 4.93 2.47
N GLY A 54 -5.36 4.45 3.28
CA GLY A 54 -4.31 5.26 3.93
C GLY A 54 -2.97 5.20 3.20
N ALA A 55 -2.56 4.01 2.74
CA ALA A 55 -1.36 3.80 1.94
C ALA A 55 -1.59 2.67 0.94
N LEU A 56 -0.96 2.72 -0.23
CA LEU A 56 -1.08 1.74 -1.31
C LEU A 56 0.27 1.58 -2.02
N ASN A 57 0.70 0.34 -2.20
CA ASN A 57 1.76 -0.04 -3.13
C ASN A 57 1.19 -0.99 -4.20
N GLN A 58 1.38 -0.63 -5.46
CA GLN A 58 0.97 -1.43 -6.61
C GLN A 58 1.89 -1.10 -7.81
N GLN A 59 2.39 -2.12 -8.50
CA GLN A 59 3.19 -1.94 -9.73
C GLN A 59 2.35 -1.96 -11.02
N VAL A 60 1.10 -2.39 -10.95
CA VAL A 60 0.20 -2.39 -12.10
C VAL A 60 -0.25 -0.96 -12.39
N HIS A 61 -0.05 -0.51 -13.63
CA HIS A 61 -0.49 0.80 -14.11
C HIS A 61 -2.03 0.89 -14.09
N PHE A 62 -2.59 1.58 -13.10
CA PHE A 62 -4.03 1.82 -12.98
C PHE A 62 -4.37 3.31 -13.13
N PRO A 63 -4.70 3.79 -14.35
CA PRO A 63 -5.34 5.10 -14.52
C PRO A 63 -6.83 5.12 -14.15
N SER A 64 -7.46 3.99 -13.82
CA SER A 64 -8.92 3.85 -13.89
C SER A 64 -9.67 3.43 -12.62
N ILE A 65 -9.02 2.93 -11.55
CA ILE A 65 -9.75 2.42 -10.36
C ILE A 65 -10.02 3.47 -9.26
N LEU A 66 -9.34 4.61 -9.26
CA LEU A 66 -9.59 5.70 -8.30
C LEU A 66 -10.67 6.71 -8.75
N ARG A 67 -11.43 6.41 -9.81
CA ARG A 67 -12.44 7.32 -10.40
C ARG A 67 -13.90 6.90 -10.22
N ARG A 68 -14.23 6.12 -9.18
CA ARG A 68 -15.62 5.93 -8.74
C ARG A 68 -15.79 6.18 -7.27
#